data_AF-A0A1X6WS79-F1
#
_entry.id   AF-A0A1X6WS79-F1
#
_cell.length_a   1.000
_cell.length_b   1.000
_cell.length_c   1.000
_cell.angle_alpha   90.00
_cell.angle_beta   90.00
_cell.angle_gamma   90.00
#
_symmetry.space_group_name_H-M   'P 1'
#
loop_
_entity.id
_entity.type
_entity.pdbx_description
1 polymer ?
#
loop_
_entity_poly.entity_id
_entity_poly.type
_entity_poly.pdbx_seq_one_letter_code
_entity_poly.pdbx_strand_id
1 'polypeptide(L)'
;MARDWLKAFEEKYDLNFFEQKNVSIKRKAYFEKTNHFEWFIEIDENKKTITLPKFNLNSYRESELKEKQIIGDLLENISNWNIIGLSNCSGVYEISKITPSNDKYIIHYAEKESINAFGYLDWDNF
;
A
#
# COMPACT_ATOMS: atom_id res chain seq x y z
N MET A 1 13.41 -14.40 5.45
CA MET A 1 13.05 -13.04 5.88
C MET A 1 12.13 -12.37 4.88
N ALA A 2 12.56 -12.07 3.65
CA ALA A 2 11.72 -11.34 2.69
C ALA A 2 10.44 -12.13 2.25
N ARG A 3 10.47 -13.46 2.10
CA ARG A 3 9.25 -14.24 1.81
C ARG A 3 8.28 -14.36 2.98
N ASP A 4 8.71 -14.00 4.19
CA ASP A 4 7.93 -14.24 5.41
C ASP A 4 6.88 -13.14 5.62
N TRP A 5 7.14 -11.90 5.20
CA TRP A 5 6.16 -10.81 5.31
C TRP A 5 4.96 -11.03 4.38
N LEU A 6 5.18 -11.50 3.14
CA LEU A 6 4.10 -11.67 2.17
C LEU A 6 3.09 -12.70 2.66
N LYS A 7 3.58 -13.86 3.13
CA LYS A 7 2.71 -14.90 3.72
C LYS A 7 2.00 -14.40 4.97
N ALA A 8 2.71 -13.71 5.87
CA ALA A 8 2.09 -13.16 7.07
C ALA A 8 1.00 -12.13 6.74
N PHE A 9 1.20 -11.31 5.70
CA PHE A 9 0.23 -10.35 5.21
C PHE A 9 -1.00 -11.04 4.59
N GLU A 10 -0.78 -12.03 3.73
CA GLU A 10 -1.82 -12.86 3.12
C GLU A 10 -2.70 -13.53 4.19
N GLU A 11 -2.08 -14.21 5.16
CA GLU A 11 -2.78 -14.89 6.26
C GLU A 11 -3.54 -13.91 7.17
N LYS A 12 -2.94 -12.76 7.51
CA LYS A 12 -3.55 -11.76 8.41
C LYS A 12 -4.81 -11.14 7.81
N TYR A 13 -4.86 -10.95 6.49
CA TYR A 13 -5.94 -10.24 5.82
C TYR A 13 -6.87 -11.11 4.98
N ASP A 14 -6.65 -12.44 4.97
CA ASP A 14 -7.36 -13.40 4.11
C ASP A 14 -7.27 -13.01 2.62
N LEU A 15 -6.06 -12.70 2.20
CA LEU A 15 -5.73 -12.28 0.84
C LEU A 15 -4.70 -13.22 0.22
N ASN A 16 -4.69 -13.28 -1.11
CA ASN A 16 -3.65 -13.96 -1.89
C ASN A 16 -3.08 -12.99 -2.92
N PHE A 17 -1.75 -12.97 -3.04
CA PHE A 17 -1.07 -12.23 -4.10
C PHE A 17 -1.32 -12.89 -5.46
N PHE A 18 -1.80 -12.09 -6.41
CA PHE A 18 -2.03 -12.52 -7.78
C PHE A 18 -0.80 -12.22 -8.64
N GLU A 19 -0.01 -13.25 -8.93
CA GLU A 19 1.17 -13.13 -9.78
C GLU A 19 0.77 -13.01 -11.27
N GLN A 20 0.96 -11.83 -11.85
CA GLN A 20 0.75 -11.62 -13.28
C GLN A 20 1.86 -12.27 -14.11
N LYS A 21 1.54 -13.40 -14.76
CA LYS A 21 2.50 -14.21 -15.53
C LYS A 21 3.04 -13.55 -16.82
N ASN A 22 2.49 -12.43 -17.28
CA ASN A 22 2.67 -11.95 -18.66
C ASN A 22 2.92 -10.43 -18.84
N VAL A 23 3.42 -9.70 -17.84
CA VAL A 23 3.64 -8.25 -18.01
C VAL A 23 5.12 -7.90 -17.92
N SER A 24 5.66 -7.44 -19.05
CA SER A 24 7.04 -6.96 -19.25
C SER A 24 7.37 -5.67 -18.47
N ILE A 25 6.44 -5.15 -17.65
CA ILE A 25 6.61 -3.95 -16.82
C ILE A 25 5.93 -4.17 -15.46
N LYS A 26 6.76 -4.65 -14.52
CA LYS A 26 6.50 -4.92 -13.10
C LYS A 26 6.25 -3.64 -12.28
N ARG A 27 5.13 -2.94 -12.52
CA ARG A 27 4.77 -1.69 -11.80
C ARG A 27 3.38 -1.70 -11.20
N LYS A 28 2.72 -2.85 -11.23
CA LYS A 28 1.45 -3.09 -10.56
C LYS A 28 1.45 -4.42 -9.84
N ALA A 29 0.84 -4.45 -8.67
CA ALA A 29 0.62 -5.66 -7.87
C ALA A 29 -0.83 -5.73 -7.45
N TYR A 30 -1.35 -6.96 -7.38
CA TYR A 30 -2.75 -7.22 -7.07
C TYR A 30 -2.85 -8.27 -5.97
N PHE A 31 -3.78 -8.06 -5.05
CA PHE A 31 -4.18 -9.06 -4.06
C PHE A 31 -5.66 -9.35 -4.23
N GLU A 32 -6.06 -10.61 -4.16
CA GLU A 32 -7.44 -11.08 -4.20
C GLU A 32 -7.84 -11.64 -2.84
N LYS A 33 -9.14 -11.69 -2.52
CA LYS A 33 -9.59 -12.41 -1.32
C LYS A 33 -9.44 -13.91 -1.54
N THR A 34 -9.03 -14.66 -0.52
CA THR A 34 -8.87 -16.12 -0.61
C THR A 34 -10.13 -16.84 -1.08
N ASN A 35 -11.30 -16.31 -0.70
CA ASN A 35 -12.59 -16.93 -0.96
C ASN A 35 -13.34 -16.35 -2.17
N HIS A 36 -12.83 -15.30 -2.84
CA HIS A 36 -13.52 -14.59 -3.92
C HIS A 36 -12.53 -14.12 -5.00
N PHE A 37 -12.86 -14.35 -6.28
CA PHE A 37 -12.02 -13.96 -7.44
C PHE A 37 -12.19 -12.49 -7.86
N GLU A 38 -12.27 -11.58 -6.89
CA GLU A 38 -12.24 -10.14 -7.16
C GLU A 38 -10.98 -9.53 -6.57
N TRP A 39 -10.30 -8.71 -7.36
CA TRP A 39 -9.14 -7.95 -6.91
C TRP A 39 -9.56 -7.03 -5.75
N PHE A 40 -8.86 -7.19 -4.64
CA PHE A 40 -9.15 -6.55 -3.37
C PHE A 40 -8.18 -5.40 -3.09
N ILE A 41 -6.90 -5.54 -3.46
CA ILE A 41 -5.93 -4.46 -3.37
C ILE A 41 -5.24 -4.33 -4.71
N GLU A 42 -5.16 -3.11 -5.25
CA GLU A 42 -4.29 -2.75 -6.36
C GLU A 42 -3.20 -1.80 -5.85
N ILE A 43 -1.95 -2.12 -6.12
CA ILE A 43 -0.81 -1.21 -5.93
C ILE A 43 -0.34 -0.79 -7.31
N ASP A 44 -0.30 0.52 -7.58
CA ASP A 44 0.20 1.12 -8.82
C ASP A 44 1.39 2.02 -8.48
N GLU A 45 2.60 1.53 -8.77
CA GLU A 45 3.85 2.21 -8.44
C GLU A 45 4.07 3.47 -9.28
N ASN A 46 3.59 3.49 -10.53
CA ASN A 46 3.72 4.67 -11.40
C ASN A 46 2.93 5.85 -10.84
N LYS A 47 1.74 5.57 -10.35
CA LYS A 47 0.85 6.59 -9.77
C LYS A 47 1.14 6.85 -8.29
N LYS A 48 1.99 6.03 -7.68
CA LYS A 48 2.20 5.95 -6.23
C LYS A 48 0.88 5.86 -5.47
N THR A 49 0.06 4.89 -5.86
CA THR A 49 -1.26 4.67 -5.27
C THR A 49 -1.47 3.24 -4.80
N ILE A 50 -2.15 3.08 -3.66
CA ILE A 50 -2.75 1.84 -3.19
C ILE A 50 -4.27 2.03 -3.24
N THR A 51 -4.98 1.12 -3.90
CA THR A 51 -6.43 1.13 -4.01
C THR A 51 -7.00 -0.04 -3.23
N LEU A 52 -7.99 0.22 -2.38
CA LEU A 52 -8.72 -0.79 -1.61
C LEU A 52 -10.21 -0.47 -1.54
N PRO A 53 -11.10 -1.47 -1.57
CA PRO A 53 -12.54 -1.28 -1.41
C PRO A 53 -12.86 -0.83 0.01
N LYS A 54 -13.93 -0.05 0.16
CA LYS A 54 -14.42 0.33 1.49
C LYS A 54 -14.97 -0.88 2.21
N PHE A 55 -14.58 -1.10 3.46
CA PHE A 55 -15.19 -2.18 4.22
C PHE A 55 -16.59 -1.76 4.69
N ASN A 56 -17.61 -2.49 4.26
CA ASN A 56 -18.97 -2.30 4.78
C ASN A 56 -19.11 -3.11 6.08
N LEU A 57 -18.40 -2.68 7.14
CA LEU A 57 -18.57 -3.24 8.48
C LEU A 57 -19.69 -2.50 9.21
N ASN A 58 -20.41 -3.19 10.08
CA ASN A 58 -21.50 -2.62 10.89
C ASN A 58 -21.05 -1.42 11.75
N SER A 59 -19.74 -1.26 11.95
CA SER A 59 -19.10 -0.13 12.63
C SER A 59 -18.13 0.60 11.69
N TYR A 60 -18.43 1.87 11.39
CA TYR A 60 -17.57 2.74 10.58
C TYR A 60 -16.13 2.85 11.14
N ARG A 61 -15.98 2.89 12.47
CA ARG A 61 -14.67 3.00 13.13
C ARG A 61 -13.80 1.76 12.92
N GLU A 62 -14.41 0.58 12.91
CA GLU A 62 -13.69 -0.69 12.72
C GLU A 62 -13.23 -0.84 11.26
N SER A 63 -14.03 -0.37 10.31
CA SER A 63 -13.64 -0.28 8.89
C SER A 63 -12.39 0.58 8.71
N GLU A 64 -12.45 1.81 9.21
CA GLU A 64 -11.36 2.78 9.03
C GLU A 64 -10.05 2.31 9.67
N LEU A 65 -10.12 1.65 10.83
CA LEU A 65 -8.96 1.06 11.49
C LEU A 65 -8.32 -0.06 10.67
N LYS A 66 -9.14 -0.97 10.12
CA LYS A 66 -8.65 -2.09 9.30
C LYS A 66 -7.99 -1.60 8.01
N GLU A 67 -8.57 -0.61 7.36
CA GLU A 67 -8.02 0.01 6.14
C GLU A 67 -6.66 0.65 6.41
N LYS A 68 -6.55 1.45 7.49
CA LYS A 68 -5.28 2.07 7.89
C LYS A 68 -4.21 1.04 8.22
N GLN A 69 -4.58 -0.06 8.89
CA GLN A 69 -3.65 -1.14 9.19
C GLN A 69 -3.11 -1.82 7.93
N ILE A 70 -3.99 -2.15 6.97
CA ILE A 70 -3.57 -2.74 5.68
C ILE A 70 -2.55 -1.84 4.97
N ILE A 71 -2.85 -0.54 4.89
CA ILE A 71 -1.94 0.43 4.25
C ILE A 71 -0.62 0.56 5.01
N GLY A 72 -0.68 0.63 6.36
CA GLY A 72 0.50 0.70 7.21
C GLY A 72 1.42 -0.49 6.97
N ASP A 73 0.89 -1.71 7.09
CA ASP A 73 1.65 -2.95 6.89
C ASP A 73 2.28 -3.02 5.48
N LEU A 74 1.58 -2.55 4.45
CA LEU A 74 2.10 -2.48 3.08
C LEU A 74 3.28 -1.51 2.95
N LEU A 75 3.15 -0.30 3.49
CA LEU A 75 4.19 0.74 3.41
C LEU A 75 5.40 0.41 4.29
N GLU A 76 5.21 -0.20 5.45
CA GLU A 76 6.31 -0.68 6.31
C GLU A 76 7.18 -1.73 5.60
N ASN A 77 6.59 -2.51 4.69
CA ASN A 77 7.27 -3.55 3.91
C ASN A 77 7.63 -3.11 2.49
N ILE A 78 7.64 -1.80 2.19
CA ILE A 78 7.88 -1.28 0.83
C ILE A 78 9.24 -1.70 0.24
N SER A 79 10.25 -1.87 1.09
CA SER A 79 11.58 -2.38 0.71
C SER A 79 11.57 -3.84 0.22
N ASN A 80 10.48 -4.58 0.48
CA ASN A 80 10.30 -5.95 0.05
C ASN A 80 9.28 -6.09 -1.11
N TRP A 81 8.80 -4.98 -1.68
CA TRP A 81 7.81 -5.02 -2.76
C TRP A 81 8.34 -5.61 -4.07
N ASN A 82 9.65 -5.77 -4.20
CA ASN A 82 10.26 -6.54 -5.29
C ASN A 82 9.74 -7.99 -5.37
N ILE A 83 9.31 -8.56 -4.25
CA ILE A 83 8.75 -9.93 -4.19
C ILE A 83 7.38 -10.01 -4.86
N ILE A 84 6.57 -8.97 -4.72
CA ILE A 84 5.27 -8.85 -5.39
C ILE A 84 5.40 -8.24 -6.79
N GLY A 85 6.63 -8.20 -7.33
CA GLY A 85 6.90 -7.74 -8.68
C GLY A 85 6.73 -6.23 -8.88
N LEU A 86 7.05 -5.41 -7.87
CA LEU A 86 7.25 -3.96 -8.00
C LEU A 86 8.75 -3.60 -7.92
N SER A 87 9.10 -2.33 -7.99
CA SER A 87 10.50 -1.91 -7.82
C SER A 87 10.90 -2.03 -6.35
N ASN A 88 12.19 -2.27 -6.11
CA ASN A 88 12.74 -2.16 -4.75
C ASN A 88 12.91 -0.67 -4.42
N CYS A 89 12.00 -0.13 -3.61
CA CYS A 89 12.07 1.25 -3.16
C CYS A 89 12.91 1.34 -1.89
N SER A 90 14.02 2.08 -1.96
CA SER A 90 14.80 2.47 -0.78
C SER A 90 14.30 3.82 -0.26
N GLY A 91 13.63 3.84 0.89
CA GLY A 91 13.13 5.07 1.50
C GLY A 91 12.06 4.79 2.55
N VAL A 92 11.71 5.81 3.33
CA VAL A 92 10.55 5.78 4.23
C VAL A 92 9.39 6.42 3.47
N TYR A 93 8.26 5.73 3.34
CA TYR A 93 7.11 6.25 2.63
C TYR A 93 5.93 6.44 3.58
N GLU A 94 5.14 7.46 3.35
CA GLU A 94 3.95 7.76 4.14
C GLU A 94 2.75 8.11 3.26
N ILE A 95 1.56 8.05 3.85
CA ILE A 95 0.32 8.44 3.19
C ILE A 95 0.34 9.96 2.98
N SER A 96 0.31 10.40 1.73
CA SER A 96 0.28 11.83 1.39
C SER A 96 -1.16 12.35 1.21
N LYS A 97 -2.06 11.50 0.68
CA LYS A 97 -3.45 11.89 0.41
C LYS A 97 -4.36 10.66 0.33
N ILE A 98 -5.59 10.79 0.81
CA ILE A 98 -6.65 9.79 0.61
C ILE A 98 -7.74 10.42 -0.24
N THR A 99 -8.03 9.82 -1.40
CA THR A 99 -9.12 10.22 -2.29
C THR A 99 -10.25 9.20 -2.15
N PRO A 100 -11.39 9.56 -1.52
CA PRO A 100 -12.55 8.67 -1.46
C PRO A 100 -13.22 8.58 -2.83
N SER A 101 -13.58 7.36 -3.24
CA SER A 101 -14.51 7.09 -4.34
C SER A 101 -15.77 6.42 -3.77
N ASN A 102 -16.76 6.08 -4.59
CA ASN A 102 -18.04 5.57 -4.10
C ASN A 102 -17.86 4.26 -3.29
N ASP A 103 -17.09 3.33 -3.83
CA ASP A 103 -16.91 1.95 -3.38
C ASP A 103 -15.48 1.64 -2.91
N LYS A 104 -14.53 2.57 -3.09
CA LYS A 104 -13.11 2.37 -2.80
C LYS A 104 -12.41 3.61 -2.26
N TYR A 105 -11.26 3.41 -1.65
CA TYR A 105 -10.28 4.43 -1.33
C TYR A 105 -9.12 4.34 -2.30
N ILE A 106 -8.65 5.50 -2.78
CA ILE A 106 -7.41 5.65 -3.52
C ILE A 106 -6.44 6.38 -2.59
N ILE A 107 -5.44 5.65 -2.09
CA ILE A 107 -4.45 6.15 -1.14
C ILE A 107 -3.20 6.49 -1.93
N HIS A 108 -2.82 7.77 -1.93
CA HIS A 108 -1.56 8.25 -2.47
C HIS A 108 -0.50 8.15 -1.39
N TYR A 109 0.68 7.66 -1.76
CA TYR A 109 1.84 7.62 -0.88
C TYR A 109 3.00 8.41 -1.51
N ALA A 110 3.83 8.99 -0.66
CA ALA A 110 5.02 9.73 -1.06
C ALA A 110 6.19 9.34 -0.17
N GLU A 111 7.40 9.60 -0.64
CA GLU A 111 8.57 9.46 0.21
C GLU A 111 8.49 10.54 1.28
N LYS A 112 8.68 10.12 2.53
CA LYS A 112 8.71 11.01 3.69
C LYS A 112 9.88 11.96 3.52
N GLU A 113 9.61 13.26 3.56
CA GLU A 113 10.66 14.25 3.51
C GLU A 113 11.63 14.01 4.67
N SER A 114 12.90 13.79 4.34
CA SER A 114 13.95 13.75 5.34
C SER A 114 13.97 15.07 6.08
N ILE A 115 14.13 15.04 7.40
CA ILE A 115 14.38 16.23 8.20
C ILE A 115 15.54 16.97 7.53
N ASN A 116 15.28 18.16 6.99
CA ASN A 116 16.35 18.98 6.43
C ASN A 116 17.37 19.30 7.55
N ALA A 117 18.57 19.78 7.21
CA ALA A 117 19.60 20.13 8.19
C ALA A 117 19.12 21.18 9.24
N PHE A 118 17.94 21.76 9.02
CA PHE A 118 17.30 22.80 9.81
C PHE A 118 16.05 22.35 10.57
N GLY A 119 15.78 21.05 10.67
CA GLY A 119 14.69 20.55 11.51
C GLY A 119 13.29 20.96 11.03
N TYR A 120 13.01 20.85 9.72
CA TYR A 120 11.76 21.24 9.03
C TYR A 120 11.60 22.72 8.69
N LEU A 121 12.62 23.55 8.91
CA LEU A 121 12.57 24.96 8.53
C LEU A 121 12.95 25.14 7.07
N ASP A 122 12.07 25.76 6.29
CA ASP A 122 12.34 26.16 4.90
C ASP A 122 13.46 27.21 4.86
N TRP A 123 14.22 27.28 3.76
CA TRP A 123 15.32 28.25 3.58
C TRP A 123 14.85 29.71 3.74
N ASP A 124 13.58 29.98 3.45
CA ASP A 124 12.95 31.30 3.62
C ASP A 124 12.76 31.70 5.09
N ASN A 125 13.04 30.81 6.05
CA ASN A 125 12.98 31.10 7.49
C ASN A 125 14.34 31.50 8.11
N PHE A 126 15.39 31.68 7.31
CA PHE A 126 16.74 32.14 7.72
C PHE A 126 17.10 33.46 7.04
#